data_AF-A0A2E1KHG7-F1
#
_entry.id   AF-A0A2E1KHG7-F1
#
_cell.length_a   1.000
_cell.length_b   1.000
_cell.length_c   1.000
_cell.angle_alpha   90.00
_cell.angle_beta   90.00
_cell.angle_gamma   90.00
#
_symmetry.space_group_name_H-M   'P 1'
#
loop_
_entity.id
_entity.type
_entity.pdbx_description
1 polymer ?
#
loop_
_entity_poly.entity_id
_entity_poly.type
_entity_poly.pdbx_seq_one_letter_code
_entity_poly.pdbx_strand_id
1 'polypeptide(L)'
;MVGDTVFIFYSAVQGDHTYNVLQHAQPGDADYEKFRQRATASIGVATIRRDGFVSLDAGDEQGVLVTRRFPWPGQRRLHINADLSGGSMVVEVVAPGGRVLARSPRVTGDQRGFAVGFDEHLRDSQRVAVQLRFRLTHAKFYAFWFE
;
A
#
# COMPACT_ATOMS: atom_id res chain seq x y z
N MET A 1 -2.24 -14.59 3.41
CA MET A 1 -2.95 -13.57 2.62
C MET A 1 -2.52 -13.72 1.17
N VAL A 2 -3.41 -14.23 0.32
CA VAL A 2 -3.20 -14.36 -1.12
C VAL A 2 -3.83 -13.11 -1.75
N GLY A 3 -3.05 -12.27 -2.45
CA GLY A 3 -3.56 -11.05 -3.11
C GLY A 3 -2.80 -9.74 -2.87
N ASP A 4 -1.77 -9.72 -2.02
CA ASP A 4 -1.02 -8.49 -1.65
C ASP A 4 0.20 -8.17 -2.56
N THR A 5 0.38 -8.97 -3.61
CA THR A 5 1.51 -8.83 -4.54
C THR A 5 1.00 -8.36 -5.90
N VAL A 6 1.52 -7.22 -6.35
CA VAL A 6 1.40 -6.77 -7.73
C VAL A 6 2.57 -7.37 -8.51
N PHE A 7 2.24 -8.10 -9.58
CA PHE A 7 3.21 -8.68 -10.49
C PHE A 7 3.37 -7.77 -11.71
N ILE A 8 4.61 -7.41 -12.02
CA ILE A 8 4.97 -6.66 -13.22
C ILE A 8 5.75 -7.62 -14.11
N PHE A 9 5.12 -8.04 -15.20
CA PHE A 9 5.78 -8.80 -16.25
C PHE A 9 6.42 -7.82 -17.23
N TYR A 10 7.69 -8.04 -17.55
CA TYR A 10 8.40 -7.23 -18.53
C TYR A 10 9.23 -8.10 -19.45
N SER A 11 9.40 -7.65 -20.68
CA SER A 11 10.34 -8.24 -21.62
C SER A 11 11.49 -7.27 -21.86
N ALA A 12 12.68 -7.82 -22.02
CA ALA A 12 13.85 -7.09 -22.45
C ALA A 12 14.41 -7.78 -23.69
N VAL A 13 14.81 -6.98 -24.67
CA VAL A 13 15.50 -7.44 -25.87
C VAL A 13 16.88 -6.80 -25.88
N GLN A 14 17.90 -7.61 -26.08
CA GLN A 14 19.26 -7.14 -26.26
C GLN A 14 19.36 -6.45 -27.63
N GLY A 15 19.66 -5.16 -27.63
CA GLY A 15 19.84 -4.36 -28.83
C GLY A 15 20.44 -3.00 -28.51
N ASP A 16 20.98 -2.34 -29.54
CA ASP A 16 21.41 -0.94 -29.41
C ASP A 16 20.17 -0.04 -29.27
N HIS A 17 20.05 0.67 -28.15
CA HIS A 17 18.93 1.56 -27.89
C HIS A 17 19.05 2.93 -28.58
N THR A 18 20.20 3.21 -29.21
CA THR A 18 20.46 4.44 -29.97
C THR A 18 20.24 4.25 -31.46
N TYR A 19 20.39 3.03 -31.97
CA TYR A 19 20.13 2.67 -33.37
C TYR A 19 19.17 1.49 -33.46
N ASN A 20 17.89 1.79 -33.68
CA ASN A 20 16.89 0.76 -33.88
C ASN A 20 16.99 0.19 -35.30
N VAL A 21 17.77 -0.88 -35.47
CA VAL A 21 17.97 -1.58 -36.75
C VAL A 21 16.64 -1.92 -37.43
N LEU A 22 15.58 -2.24 -36.67
CA LEU A 22 14.27 -2.59 -37.22
C LEU A 22 13.54 -1.42 -37.89
N GLN A 23 13.98 -0.17 -37.67
CA GLN A 23 13.45 1.01 -38.36
C GLN A 23 14.16 1.28 -39.69
N HIS A 24 15.36 0.73 -39.90
CA HIS A 24 16.26 1.11 -41.00
C HIS A 24 16.70 -0.06 -41.89
N ALA A 25 16.47 -1.30 -41.46
CA ALA A 25 16.85 -2.50 -42.19
C ALA A 25 15.65 -3.45 -42.31
N GLN A 26 15.49 -4.02 -43.51
CA GLN A 26 14.45 -4.99 -43.85
C GLN A 26 14.99 -6.42 -43.77
N PRO A 27 14.11 -7.44 -43.70
CA PRO A 27 14.52 -8.83 -43.82
C PRO A 27 15.39 -9.08 -45.06
N GLY A 28 16.57 -9.65 -44.86
CA GLY A 28 17.58 -9.84 -45.91
C GLY A 28 18.72 -8.82 -45.91
N ASP A 29 18.57 -7.66 -45.27
CA ASP A 29 19.66 -6.71 -45.08
C ASP A 29 20.68 -7.24 -44.07
N ALA A 30 21.96 -6.95 -44.29
CA ALA A 30 23.05 -7.46 -43.44
C ALA A 30 22.90 -7.05 -41.97
N ASP A 31 22.45 -5.81 -41.72
CA ASP A 31 22.23 -5.31 -40.36
C ASP A 31 21.01 -5.97 -39.69
N TYR A 32 19.94 -6.26 -40.46
CA TYR A 32 18.77 -6.98 -39.97
C TYR A 32 19.14 -8.41 -39.54
N GLU A 33 19.89 -9.13 -40.37
CA GLU A 33 20.32 -10.50 -40.06
C GLU A 33 21.28 -10.55 -38.87
N LYS A 34 22.19 -9.57 -38.77
CA LYS A 34 23.10 -9.43 -37.63
C LYS A 34 22.36 -9.13 -36.33
N PHE A 35 21.33 -8.27 -36.37
CA PHE A 35 20.44 -8.04 -35.24
C PHE A 35 19.72 -9.34 -34.84
N ARG A 36 19.07 -10.02 -35.79
CA ARG A 36 18.34 -11.26 -35.54
C ARG A 36 19.21 -12.35 -34.90
N GLN A 37 20.46 -12.49 -35.36
CA GLN A 37 21.38 -13.52 -34.84
C GLN A 37 21.88 -13.21 -33.41
N ARG A 38 21.86 -11.95 -32.98
CA ARG A 38 22.43 -11.50 -31.70
C ARG A 38 21.39 -11.07 -30.67
N ALA A 39 20.20 -10.70 -31.12
CA ALA A 39 19.13 -10.25 -30.27
C ALA A 39 18.63 -11.44 -29.43
N THR A 40 18.94 -11.38 -28.13
CA THR A 40 18.33 -12.25 -27.13
C THR A 40 17.13 -11.54 -26.54
N ALA A 41 16.07 -12.29 -26.23
CA ALA A 41 14.91 -11.78 -25.52
C ALA A 41 14.71 -12.60 -24.25
N SER A 42 14.39 -11.92 -23.15
CA SER A 42 14.05 -12.56 -21.88
C SER A 42 12.78 -11.96 -21.32
N ILE A 43 11.98 -12.79 -20.66
CA ILE A 43 10.84 -12.35 -19.85
C ILE A 43 11.28 -12.38 -18.39
N GLY A 44 11.06 -11.27 -17.70
CA GLY A 44 11.25 -11.15 -16.26
C GLY A 44 9.93 -10.89 -15.55
N VAL A 45 9.92 -11.17 -14.24
CA VAL A 45 8.83 -10.79 -13.34
C VAL A 45 9.42 -10.00 -12.17
N ALA A 46 8.89 -8.81 -11.95
CA ALA A 46 9.13 -8.04 -10.73
C ALA A 46 7.87 -8.08 -9.87
N THR A 47 8.06 -8.05 -8.55
CA THR A 47 6.95 -8.05 -7.59
C THR A 47 7.04 -6.85 -6.67
N ILE A 48 5.91 -6.19 -6.43
CA ILE A 48 5.78 -5.11 -5.45
C ILE A 48 4.59 -5.38 -4.53
N ARG A 49 4.63 -4.80 -3.32
CA ARG A 49 3.52 -4.87 -2.36
C ARG A 49 2.42 -3.90 -2.79
N ARG A 50 1.15 -4.33 -2.76
CA ARG A 50 0.00 -3.50 -3.17
C ARG A 50 -0.07 -2.17 -2.42
N ASP A 51 0.19 -2.22 -1.11
CA ASP A 51 0.03 -1.10 -0.19
C ASP A 51 1.37 -0.77 0.50
N GLY A 52 2.47 -0.72 -0.25
CA GLY A 52 3.82 -0.53 0.32
C GLY A 52 4.73 0.43 -0.43
N PHE A 53 4.18 1.26 -1.33
CA PHE A 53 4.96 2.13 -2.22
C PHE A 53 5.04 3.59 -1.74
N VAL A 54 3.94 4.12 -1.19
CA VAL A 54 3.86 5.48 -0.63
C VAL A 54 3.33 5.41 0.78
N SER A 55 3.94 6.15 1.70
CA SER A 55 3.49 6.27 3.08
C SER A 55 3.16 7.72 3.45
N LEU A 56 2.32 7.85 4.46
CA LEU A 56 2.13 9.07 5.23
C LEU A 56 3.02 8.99 6.46
N ASP A 57 4.04 9.84 6.49
CA ASP A 57 5.08 9.80 7.51
C ASP A 57 4.76 10.78 8.65
N ALA A 58 4.88 10.29 9.89
CA ALA A 58 4.89 11.09 11.09
C ALA A 58 6.29 11.05 11.71
N GLY A 59 6.87 12.22 11.96
CA GLY A 59 8.19 12.37 12.57
C GLY A 59 8.12 12.56 14.09
N ASP A 60 8.89 13.52 14.59
CA ASP A 60 8.93 13.89 16.02
C ASP A 60 7.61 14.49 16.51
N GLU A 61 6.98 15.33 15.69
CA GLU A 61 5.64 15.85 15.97
C GLU A 61 4.58 14.79 15.64
N GLN A 62 3.59 14.65 16.54
CA GLN A 62 2.51 13.70 16.33
C GLN A 62 1.70 14.05 15.07
N GLY A 63 1.67 13.12 14.12
CA GLY A 63 0.80 13.18 12.96
C GLY A 63 -0.62 12.71 13.30
N VAL A 64 -1.63 13.31 12.67
CA VAL A 64 -3.03 12.91 12.80
C VAL A 64 -3.67 12.75 11.43
N LEU A 65 -4.17 11.55 11.14
CA LEU A 65 -4.98 11.28 9.95
C LEU A 65 -6.44 11.04 10.36
N VAL A 66 -7.36 11.77 9.73
CA VAL A 66 -8.79 11.65 9.99
C VAL A 66 -9.50 11.29 8.69
N THR A 67 -10.31 10.23 8.71
CA THR A 67 -11.11 9.85 7.55
C THR A 67 -12.31 10.79 7.37
N ARG A 68 -12.88 10.79 6.17
CA ARG A 68 -14.27 11.26 5.99
C ARG A 68 -15.20 10.40 6.84
N ARG A 69 -16.40 10.91 7.14
CA ARG A 69 -17.42 10.15 7.86
C ARG A 69 -17.92 8.99 6.99
N PHE A 70 -18.11 7.83 7.58
CA PHE A 70 -18.66 6.65 6.92
C PHE A 70 -19.46 5.79 7.92
N PRO A 71 -20.46 5.02 7.46
CA PRO A 71 -21.16 4.06 8.31
C PRO A 71 -20.22 2.92 8.70
N TRP A 72 -20.20 2.54 9.98
CA TRP A 72 -19.36 1.42 10.42
C TRP A 72 -19.78 0.11 9.72
N PRO A 73 -18.84 -0.68 9.15
CA PRO A 73 -19.16 -1.82 8.29
C PRO A 73 -19.56 -3.10 9.07
N GLY A 74 -20.29 -2.93 10.17
CA GLY A 74 -20.80 -4.04 10.99
C GLY A 74 -19.69 -4.82 11.71
N GLN A 75 -19.63 -6.13 11.48
CA GLN A 75 -18.71 -7.06 12.17
C GLN A 75 -17.31 -7.15 11.56
N ARG A 76 -17.05 -6.44 10.45
CA ARG A 76 -15.73 -6.41 9.82
C ARG A 76 -14.70 -5.76 10.74
N ARG A 77 -13.48 -6.27 10.71
CA ARG A 77 -12.37 -5.77 11.51
C ARG A 77 -11.60 -4.73 10.71
N LEU A 78 -11.08 -3.72 11.41
CA LEU A 78 -10.18 -2.75 10.82
C LEU A 78 -8.79 -3.38 10.73
N HIS A 79 -8.20 -3.36 9.54
CA HIS A 79 -6.84 -3.79 9.28
C HIS A 79 -5.96 -2.60 8.85
N ILE A 80 -4.66 -2.69 9.13
CA ILE A 80 -3.68 -1.66 8.80
C ILE A 80 -2.39 -2.25 8.22
N ASN A 81 -1.72 -1.44 7.41
CA ASN A 81 -0.30 -1.59 7.05
C ASN A 81 0.46 -0.35 7.53
N ALA A 82 1.43 -0.52 8.42
CA ALA A 82 2.22 0.57 8.98
C ALA A 82 3.59 0.08 9.46
N ASP A 83 4.64 0.84 9.17
CA ASP A 83 5.92 0.68 9.85
C ASP A 83 5.94 1.59 11.08
N LEU A 84 5.79 0.97 12.24
CA LEU A 84 5.81 1.61 13.55
C LEU A 84 7.04 1.17 14.35
N SER A 85 8.11 0.71 13.67
CA SER A 85 9.30 0.13 14.34
C SER A 85 10.06 1.17 15.16
N GLY A 86 10.03 2.44 14.75
CA GLY A 86 10.61 3.56 15.48
C GLY A 86 9.64 4.28 16.40
N GLY A 87 8.38 3.84 16.48
CA GLY A 87 7.30 4.69 16.98
C GLY A 87 6.04 3.93 17.35
N SER A 88 4.89 4.58 17.13
CA SER A 88 3.61 3.98 17.49
C SER A 88 2.41 4.61 16.81
N MET A 89 1.29 3.89 16.90
CA MET A 89 -0.02 4.37 16.48
C MET A 89 -1.09 4.09 17.53
N VAL A 90 -2.08 4.98 17.64
CA VAL A 90 -3.37 4.74 18.30
C VAL A 90 -4.49 5.10 17.33
N VAL A 91 -5.50 4.24 17.24
CA VAL A 91 -6.68 4.45 16.41
C VAL A 91 -7.88 4.76 17.29
N GLU A 92 -8.63 5.79 16.93
CA GLU A 92 -9.86 6.18 17.63
C GLU A 92 -11.04 6.12 16.66
N VAL A 93 -12.17 5.60 17.14
CA VAL A 93 -13.45 5.68 16.45
C VAL A 93 -14.20 6.89 17.00
N VAL A 94 -14.52 7.85 16.14
CA VAL A 94 -15.05 9.16 16.55
C VAL A 94 -16.46 9.37 15.99
N ALA A 95 -17.41 9.69 16.87
CA ALA A 95 -18.79 10.02 16.53
C ALA A 95 -18.92 11.44 15.95
N PRO A 96 -20.08 11.78 15.34
CA PRO A 96 -20.43 13.17 15.08
C PRO A 96 -20.34 14.01 16.37
N GLY A 97 -19.79 15.22 16.27
CA GLY A 97 -19.52 16.09 17.43
C GLY A 97 -18.20 15.82 18.15
N GLY A 98 -17.39 14.85 17.70
CA GLY A 98 -16.01 14.65 18.19
C GLY A 98 -15.86 13.75 19.40
N ARG A 99 -16.96 13.15 19.90
CA ARG A 99 -16.92 12.16 20.97
C ARG A 99 -16.19 10.89 20.51
N VAL A 100 -15.19 10.45 21.25
CA VAL A 100 -14.52 9.16 21.02
C VAL A 100 -15.43 8.04 21.53
N LEU A 101 -15.74 7.07 20.67
CA LEU A 101 -16.57 5.90 20.97
C LEU A 101 -15.74 4.67 21.35
N ALA A 102 -14.52 4.57 20.85
CA ALA A 102 -13.60 3.47 21.14
C ALA A 102 -12.17 3.87 20.80
N ARG A 103 -11.20 3.24 21.46
CA ARG A 103 -9.78 3.48 21.24
C ARG A 103 -9.00 2.16 21.19
N SER A 104 -8.04 2.07 20.28
CA SER A 104 -7.15 0.92 20.24
C SER A 104 -6.07 1.03 21.34
N PRO A 105 -5.52 -0.11 21.80
CA PRO A 105 -4.21 -0.11 22.43
C PRO A 105 -3.16 0.55 21.52
N ARG A 106 -2.02 0.93 22.12
CA ARG A 106 -0.87 1.40 21.35
C ARG A 106 -0.34 0.27 20.47
N VAL A 107 -0.23 0.52 19.18
CA VAL A 107 0.36 -0.40 18.20
C VAL A 107 1.79 0.05 17.90
N THR A 108 2.72 -0.90 17.80
CA THR A 108 4.15 -0.68 17.54
C THR A 108 4.72 -1.76 16.61
N GLY A 109 5.93 -1.57 16.07
CA GLY A 109 6.60 -2.54 15.18
C GLY A 109 6.17 -2.46 13.70
N ASP A 110 6.80 -3.25 12.84
CA ASP A 110 6.38 -3.40 11.43
C ASP A 110 5.10 -4.25 11.37
N GLN A 111 3.98 -3.61 11.05
CA GLN A 111 2.65 -4.20 11.06
C GLN A 111 2.10 -4.36 9.65
N ARG A 112 1.78 -5.61 9.29
CA ARG A 112 1.23 -5.98 7.98
C ARG A 112 -0.06 -6.75 8.16
N GLY A 113 -1.16 -6.21 7.63
CA GLY A 113 -2.49 -6.78 7.79
C GLY A 113 -2.93 -6.84 9.25
N PHE A 114 -2.38 -6.00 10.12
CA PHE A 114 -2.65 -6.08 11.55
C PHE A 114 -4.11 -5.73 11.84
N ALA A 115 -4.83 -6.66 12.47
CA ALA A 115 -6.21 -6.44 12.90
C ALA A 115 -6.23 -5.58 14.17
N VAL A 116 -6.76 -4.37 14.05
CA VAL A 116 -6.85 -3.41 15.16
C VAL A 116 -7.95 -3.84 16.11
N GLY A 117 -7.57 -4.14 17.36
CA GLY A 117 -8.48 -4.34 18.48
C GLY A 117 -8.88 -3.03 19.14
N PHE A 118 -10.10 -2.95 19.66
CA PHE A 118 -10.62 -1.81 20.41
C PHE A 118 -10.98 -2.23 21.83
N ASP A 119 -10.83 -1.29 22.78
CA ASP A 119 -11.12 -1.46 24.21
C ASP A 119 -12.60 -1.71 24.50
N GLU A 120 -13.49 -1.09 23.74
CA GLU A 120 -14.93 -1.20 23.91
C GLU A 120 -15.62 -1.95 22.76
N HIS A 121 -16.80 -2.51 23.07
CA HIS A 121 -17.68 -3.04 22.06
C HIS A 121 -18.25 -1.91 21.20
N LEU A 122 -17.87 -1.91 19.93
CA LEU A 122 -18.27 -0.98 18.86
C LEU A 122 -19.78 -1.04 18.49
N ARG A 123 -20.67 -1.34 19.44
CA ARG A 123 -22.13 -1.40 19.20
C ARG A 123 -22.70 -0.03 18.85
N ASP A 124 -22.17 1.03 19.46
CA ASP A 124 -22.63 2.40 19.22
C ASP A 124 -22.14 2.95 17.87
N SER A 125 -20.99 2.49 17.37
CA SER A 125 -20.48 2.94 16.06
C SER A 125 -21.32 2.42 14.89
N GLN A 126 -22.09 1.34 15.07
CA GLN A 126 -23.00 0.82 14.05
C GLN A 126 -24.25 1.67 13.83
N ARG A 127 -24.55 2.60 14.75
CA ARG A 127 -25.77 3.42 14.72
C ARG A 127 -25.55 4.80 14.12
N VAL A 128 -24.31 5.23 13.95
CA VAL A 128 -23.94 6.58 13.49
C VAL A 128 -22.84 6.52 12.45
N ALA A 129 -22.76 7.52 11.59
CA ALA A 129 -21.60 7.69 10.72
C ALA A 129 -20.40 8.16 11.55
N VAL A 130 -19.30 7.42 11.51
CA VAL A 130 -18.10 7.67 12.32
C VAL A 130 -16.91 8.11 11.47
N GLN A 131 -15.89 8.64 12.11
CA GLN A 131 -14.56 8.86 11.53
C GLN A 131 -13.55 7.96 12.25
N LEU A 132 -12.55 7.48 11.51
CA LEU A 132 -11.34 6.96 12.13
C LEU A 132 -10.34 8.10 12.29
N ARG A 133 -9.74 8.20 13.47
CA ARG A 133 -8.63 9.11 13.74
C ARG A 133 -7.41 8.30 14.15
N PHE A 134 -6.40 8.31 13.29
CA PHE A 134 -5.12 7.65 13.51
C PHE A 134 -4.15 8.70 14.05
N ARG A 135 -3.57 8.44 15.21
CA ARG A 135 -2.54 9.27 15.83
C ARG A 135 -1.22 8.54 15.74
N LEU A 136 -0.24 9.17 15.11
CA LEU A 136 1.00 8.56 14.65
C LEU A 136 2.19 9.32 15.23
N THR A 137 3.24 8.60 15.62
CA THR A 137 4.52 9.19 16.04
C THR A 137 5.64 8.28 15.57
N HIS A 138 6.67 8.83 14.94
CA HIS A 138 7.78 8.08 14.31
C HIS A 138 7.30 6.87 13.50
N ALA A 139 6.39 7.12 12.56
CA ALA A 139 5.60 6.09 11.89
C ALA A 139 5.48 6.35 10.39
N LYS A 140 5.46 5.28 9.59
CA LYS A 140 5.08 5.31 8.18
C LYS A 140 3.77 4.55 7.99
N PHE A 141 2.70 5.25 7.70
CA PHE A 141 1.38 4.66 7.53
C PHE A 141 1.07 4.48 6.04
N TYR A 142 0.76 3.24 5.62
CA TYR A 142 0.58 2.94 4.20
C TYR A 142 -0.89 2.77 3.82
N ALA A 143 -1.65 1.98 4.58
CA ALA A 143 -3.05 1.70 4.25
C ALA A 143 -3.88 1.23 5.45
N PHE A 144 -5.20 1.33 5.30
CA PHE A 144 -6.18 0.66 6.15
C PHE A 144 -7.35 0.15 5.31
N TRP A 145 -8.00 -0.91 5.78
CA TRP A 145 -9.21 -1.48 5.15
C TRP A 145 -10.07 -2.23 6.18
N PHE A 146 -11.27 -2.64 5.75
CA PHE A 146 -12.16 -3.46 6.56
C PHE A 146 -12.35 -4.84 5.93
N GLU A 147 -12.12 -5.89 6.72
CA GLU A 147 -12.26 -7.29 6.34
C GLU A 147 -13.12 -8.07 7.34
#